data_AF-G9WV39-F1
#
_entry.id   AF-G9WV39-F1
#
_cell.length_a   1.000
_cell.length_b   1.000
_cell.length_c   1.000
_cell.angle_alpha   90.00
_cell.angle_beta   90.00
_cell.angle_gamma   90.00
#
_symmetry.space_group_name_H-M   'P 1'
#
loop_
_entity.id
_entity.type
_entity.pdbx_description
1 polymer ?
#
loop_
_entity_poly.entity_id
_entity_poly.type
_entity_poly.pdbx_seq_one_letter_code
_entity_poly.pdbx_strand_id
1 'polypeptide(L)'
;MKKFVTLILVSFTLLFCFSFAIFAAEREATGEEISAVKSGQSSAYSWEDSENHWKLLYLDTKEKAWKYAKDRWVQIGHRFYFFDANGNAMEGWFQDEGKWYFAEYDNLKRNNDNAGLVLMGWASIPDEKGKNQTYYFTTDESGRPSGILQGTAGKYDAFTVDGQQVYFDELGHADMRSVSVSVPKFAGKRA
;
A
#
# COMPACT_ATOMS: atom_id res chain seq x y z
N MET A 1 -67.11 -38.74 -9.97
CA MET A 1 -65.85 -38.76 -10.76
C MET A 1 -64.81 -37.91 -10.05
N LYS A 2 -63.56 -38.40 -10.02
CA LYS A 2 -62.45 -37.88 -9.22
C LYS A 2 -61.91 -36.54 -9.78
N LYS A 3 -61.50 -35.68 -8.83
CA LYS A 3 -60.60 -34.50 -8.82
C LYS A 3 -59.86 -34.16 -10.12
N PHE A 4 -59.65 -32.86 -10.38
CA PHE A 4 -58.29 -32.26 -10.49
C PHE A 4 -58.35 -30.76 -10.20
N VAL A 5 -57.86 -30.37 -9.02
CA VAL A 5 -57.46 -28.99 -8.71
C VAL A 5 -56.02 -28.88 -9.20
N THR A 6 -55.77 -27.99 -10.17
CA THR A 6 -54.42 -27.68 -10.63
C THR A 6 -53.70 -26.90 -9.54
N LEU A 7 -52.89 -27.62 -8.76
CA LEU A 7 -51.93 -27.05 -7.83
C LEU A 7 -50.78 -26.48 -8.67
N ILE A 8 -50.69 -25.16 -8.79
CA ILE A 8 -49.48 -24.52 -9.30
C ILE A 8 -48.41 -24.75 -8.24
N LEU A 9 -47.57 -25.74 -8.48
CA LEU A 9 -46.33 -25.94 -7.75
C LEU A 9 -45.48 -24.69 -8.04
N VAL A 10 -45.42 -23.74 -7.11
CA VAL A 10 -44.32 -22.78 -7.08
C VAL A 10 -43.10 -23.66 -6.87
N SER A 11 -42.38 -23.91 -7.97
CA SER A 11 -41.08 -24.55 -7.93
C SER A 11 -40.23 -23.68 -7.03
N PHE A 12 -40.06 -24.14 -5.80
CA PHE A 12 -39.05 -23.64 -4.90
C PHE A 12 -37.75 -24.08 -5.57
N THR A 13 -37.27 -23.27 -6.52
CA THR A 13 -35.88 -23.30 -6.93
C THR A 13 -35.14 -23.07 -5.62
N LEU A 14 -34.68 -24.18 -5.04
CA LEU A 14 -33.65 -24.21 -4.05
C LEU A 14 -32.46 -23.58 -4.77
N LEU A 15 -32.41 -22.25 -4.76
CA LEU A 15 -31.24 -21.47 -5.09
C LEU A 15 -30.27 -21.89 -4.00
N PHE A 16 -29.56 -22.98 -4.31
CA PHE A 16 -28.40 -23.39 -3.58
C PHE A 16 -27.51 -22.14 -3.69
N CYS A 17 -27.53 -21.32 -2.66
CA CYS A 17 -26.47 -20.36 -2.42
C CYS A 17 -25.22 -21.21 -2.17
N PHE A 18 -24.68 -21.79 -3.25
CA PHE A 18 -23.26 -21.80 -3.45
C PHE A 18 -22.91 -20.31 -3.53
N SER A 19 -22.82 -19.69 -2.35
CA SER A 19 -21.84 -18.64 -2.15
C SER A 19 -20.52 -19.32 -2.50
N PHE A 20 -20.18 -19.34 -3.79
CA PHE A 20 -18.80 -19.43 -4.19
C PHE A 20 -18.17 -18.29 -3.42
N ALA A 21 -17.50 -18.63 -2.31
CA ALA A 21 -16.46 -17.77 -1.80
C ALA A 21 -15.54 -17.60 -3.01
N ILE A 22 -15.68 -16.46 -3.69
CA ILE A 22 -14.74 -16.07 -4.73
C ILE A 22 -13.46 -15.87 -3.94
N PHE A 23 -12.64 -16.92 -3.85
CA PHE A 23 -11.29 -16.77 -3.36
C PHE A 23 -10.63 -15.75 -4.30
N ALA A 24 -10.12 -14.67 -3.72
CA ALA A 24 -9.34 -13.68 -4.44
C ALA A 24 -8.18 -14.45 -5.11
N ALA A 25 -8.16 -14.45 -6.43
CA ALA A 25 -7.17 -15.17 -7.22
C ALA A 25 -7.00 -14.47 -8.57
N GLU A 26 -5.87 -14.70 -9.21
CA GLU A 26 -5.65 -14.25 -10.58
C GLU A 26 -6.58 -14.98 -11.53
N ARG A 27 -7.29 -14.22 -12.38
CA ARG A 27 -8.24 -14.76 -13.36
C ARG A 27 -8.65 -13.70 -14.37
N GLU A 28 -9.23 -14.14 -15.47
CA GLU A 28 -9.95 -13.21 -16.36
C GLU A 28 -11.11 -12.53 -15.62
N ALA A 29 -11.30 -11.25 -15.94
CA ALA A 29 -12.37 -10.44 -15.40
C ALA A 29 -13.60 -10.54 -16.29
N THR A 30 -14.78 -10.56 -15.66
CA THR A 30 -16.02 -10.55 -16.42
C THR A 30 -16.30 -9.16 -16.99
N GLY A 31 -17.13 -9.10 -18.04
CA GLY A 31 -17.59 -7.82 -18.57
C GLY A 31 -18.36 -6.98 -17.53
N GLU A 32 -19.06 -7.64 -16.61
CA GLU A 32 -19.79 -7.00 -15.51
C GLU A 32 -18.84 -6.35 -14.51
N GLU A 33 -17.78 -7.03 -14.10
CA GLU A 33 -16.76 -6.50 -13.18
C GLU A 33 -16.07 -5.26 -13.75
N ILE A 34 -15.68 -5.33 -15.02
CA ILE A 34 -15.07 -4.20 -15.72
C ILE A 34 -16.04 -3.02 -15.80
N SER A 35 -17.32 -3.30 -16.07
CA SER A 35 -18.34 -2.26 -16.16
C SER A 35 -18.63 -1.61 -14.81
N ALA A 36 -18.71 -2.39 -13.74
CA ALA A 36 -18.94 -1.92 -12.37
C ALA A 36 -17.78 -1.05 -11.85
N VAL A 37 -16.53 -1.38 -12.18
CA VAL A 37 -15.38 -0.54 -11.85
C VAL A 37 -15.39 0.76 -12.65
N LYS A 38 -15.69 0.71 -13.95
CA LYS A 38 -15.79 1.92 -14.79
C LYS A 38 -16.93 2.85 -14.38
N SER A 39 -18.02 2.31 -13.84
CA SER A 39 -19.14 3.10 -13.31
C SER A 39 -18.92 3.59 -11.88
N GLY A 40 -17.81 3.22 -11.24
CA GLY A 40 -17.49 3.59 -9.85
C GLY A 40 -18.31 2.86 -8.79
N GLN A 41 -19.02 1.79 -9.16
CA GLN A 41 -19.87 1.01 -8.25
C GLN A 41 -19.07 0.04 -7.37
N SER A 42 -17.81 -0.27 -7.72
CA SER A 42 -16.95 -1.17 -6.95
C SER A 42 -15.49 -0.69 -6.91
N SER A 43 -14.80 -0.99 -5.82
CA SER A 43 -13.34 -0.88 -5.73
C SER A 43 -12.69 -2.02 -6.54
N ALA A 44 -11.66 -1.68 -7.30
CA ALA A 44 -10.97 -2.61 -8.19
C ALA A 44 -9.83 -3.38 -7.51
N TYR A 45 -9.92 -3.68 -6.21
CA TYR A 45 -8.86 -4.38 -5.49
C TYR A 45 -9.35 -5.11 -4.24
N SER A 46 -8.56 -6.08 -3.78
CA SER A 46 -8.71 -6.83 -2.54
C SER A 46 -7.33 -7.03 -1.90
N TRP A 47 -7.24 -6.78 -0.60
CA TRP A 47 -6.06 -7.13 0.19
C TRP A 47 -6.15 -8.58 0.64
N GLU A 48 -5.02 -9.27 0.62
CA GLU A 48 -4.87 -10.64 1.11
C GLU A 48 -3.69 -10.70 2.07
N ASP A 49 -3.91 -11.25 3.27
CA ASP A 49 -2.82 -11.60 4.19
C ASP A 49 -2.36 -13.01 3.85
N SER A 50 -1.18 -13.13 3.24
CA SER A 50 -0.63 -14.38 2.71
C SER A 50 0.77 -14.57 3.26
N GLU A 51 1.00 -15.69 3.96
CA GLU A 51 2.34 -16.07 4.43
C GLU A 51 3.08 -14.95 5.19
N ASN A 52 2.36 -14.18 6.01
CA ASN A 52 2.89 -13.08 6.83
C ASN A 52 3.22 -11.78 6.06
N HIS A 53 2.75 -11.65 4.82
CA HIS A 53 2.87 -10.48 3.96
C HIS A 53 1.52 -10.07 3.37
N TRP A 54 1.31 -8.76 3.19
CA TRP A 54 0.14 -8.25 2.47
C TRP A 54 0.37 -8.36 0.97
N LYS A 55 -0.59 -8.93 0.25
CA LYS A 55 -0.65 -8.92 -1.21
C LYS A 55 -1.89 -8.15 -1.65
N LEU A 56 -1.79 -7.51 -2.82
CA LEU A 56 -2.92 -6.78 -3.40
C LEU A 56 -3.31 -7.42 -4.72
N LEU A 57 -4.49 -8.05 -4.74
CA LEU A 57 -5.15 -8.42 -5.97
C LEU A 57 -5.90 -7.21 -6.50
N TYR A 58 -5.73 -6.85 -7.77
CA TYR A 58 -6.44 -5.73 -8.40
C TYR A 58 -6.94 -6.09 -9.78
N LEU A 59 -8.01 -5.42 -10.22
CA LEU A 59 -8.55 -5.55 -11.56
C LEU A 59 -7.80 -4.63 -12.51
N ASP A 60 -7.00 -5.21 -13.40
CA ASP A 60 -6.44 -4.51 -14.55
C ASP A 60 -7.50 -4.44 -15.66
N THR A 61 -8.12 -3.27 -15.82
CA THR A 61 -9.18 -3.08 -16.84
C THR A 61 -8.66 -3.06 -18.27
N LYS A 62 -7.35 -2.84 -18.48
CA LYS A 62 -6.72 -2.87 -19.80
C LYS A 62 -6.49 -4.32 -20.21
N GLU A 63 -5.94 -5.12 -19.31
CA GLU A 63 -5.69 -6.54 -19.52
C GLU A 63 -6.94 -7.41 -19.29
N LYS A 64 -8.02 -6.84 -18.75
CA LYS A 64 -9.28 -7.51 -18.42
C LYS A 64 -9.07 -8.72 -17.50
N ALA A 65 -8.21 -8.56 -16.49
CA ALA A 65 -7.85 -9.62 -15.58
C ALA A 65 -7.62 -9.11 -14.15
N TRP A 66 -7.95 -9.94 -13.17
CA TRP A 66 -7.49 -9.81 -11.79
C TRP A 66 -6.06 -10.32 -11.68
N LYS A 67 -5.16 -9.51 -11.12
CA LYS A 67 -3.73 -9.81 -11.00
C LYS A 67 -3.20 -9.36 -9.65
N TYR A 68 -2.17 -10.03 -9.13
CA TYR A 68 -1.43 -9.49 -7.99
C TYR A 68 -0.50 -8.36 -8.42
N ALA A 69 -0.38 -7.32 -7.59
CA ALA A 69 0.63 -6.30 -7.77
C ALA A 69 2.03 -6.90 -7.53
N LYS A 70 2.93 -6.74 -8.50
CA LYS A 70 4.33 -7.22 -8.45
C LYS A 70 5.23 -6.17 -9.10
N ASP A 71 6.40 -5.94 -8.50
CA ASP A 71 7.41 -4.96 -8.94
C ASP A 71 6.80 -3.61 -9.31
N ARG A 72 5.91 -3.08 -8.45
CA ARG A 72 5.18 -1.87 -8.80
C ARG A 72 4.70 -1.05 -7.62
N TRP A 73 4.62 0.25 -7.90
CA TRP A 73 3.85 1.20 -7.11
C TRP A 73 2.36 1.05 -7.36
N VAL A 74 1.57 1.14 -6.28
CA VAL A 74 0.11 1.23 -6.32
C VAL A 74 -0.34 2.40 -5.47
N GLN A 75 -1.26 3.20 -6.01
CA GLN A 75 -1.93 4.27 -5.30
C GLN A 75 -3.38 3.87 -5.00
N ILE A 76 -3.79 3.97 -3.75
CA ILE A 76 -5.16 3.75 -3.29
C ILE A 76 -5.61 5.00 -2.54
N GLY A 77 -6.46 5.80 -3.16
CA GLY A 77 -6.77 7.14 -2.66
C GLY A 77 -5.52 8.02 -2.62
N HIS A 78 -5.17 8.55 -1.44
CA HIS A 78 -3.96 9.35 -1.21
C HIS A 78 -2.77 8.53 -0.69
N ARG A 79 -2.94 7.21 -0.55
CA ARG A 79 -1.96 6.29 0.03
C ARG A 79 -1.18 5.59 -1.06
N PHE A 80 0.11 5.40 -0.83
CA PHE A 80 1.02 4.74 -1.75
C PHE A 80 1.63 3.49 -1.11
N TYR A 81 1.77 2.46 -1.93
CA TYR A 81 2.30 1.16 -1.58
C TYR A 81 3.27 0.72 -2.67
N PHE A 82 4.32 -0.03 -2.31
CA PHE A 82 5.19 -0.70 -3.27
C PHE A 82 5.15 -2.20 -3.03
N PHE A 83 5.11 -2.98 -4.11
CA PHE A 83 5.11 -4.44 -4.07
C PHE A 83 6.39 -4.97 -4.71
N ASP A 84 7.03 -5.93 -4.06
CA ASP A 84 8.23 -6.61 -4.57
C ASP A 84 7.91 -7.58 -5.73
N ALA A 85 8.93 -8.26 -6.24
CA ALA A 85 8.80 -9.23 -7.33
C ALA A 85 7.93 -10.45 -6.98
N ASN A 86 7.80 -10.76 -5.69
CA ASN A 86 6.95 -11.83 -5.18
C ASN A 86 5.50 -11.38 -4.96
N GLY A 87 5.24 -10.07 -5.10
CA GLY A 87 3.96 -9.42 -4.87
C GLY A 87 3.64 -9.16 -3.41
N ASN A 88 4.65 -9.17 -2.55
CA ASN A 88 4.53 -8.76 -1.16
C ASN A 88 4.62 -7.24 -1.07
N ALA A 89 3.72 -6.61 -0.33
CA ALA A 89 3.85 -5.21 0.04
C ALA A 89 5.14 -5.02 0.85
N MET A 90 5.92 -4.00 0.50
CA MET A 90 7.12 -3.66 1.24
C MET A 90 6.79 -3.25 2.66
N GLU A 91 7.70 -3.57 3.57
CA GLU A 91 7.75 -3.04 4.93
C GLU A 91 9.20 -2.64 5.22
N GLY A 92 9.38 -1.54 5.96
CA GLY A 92 10.70 -1.00 6.27
C GLY A 92 11.35 -0.29 5.07
N TRP A 93 12.68 -0.22 5.12
CA TRP A 93 13.49 0.44 4.09
C TRP A 93 13.51 -0.35 2.78
N PHE A 94 13.32 0.34 1.67
CA PHE A 94 13.52 -0.21 0.34
C PHE A 94 14.05 0.83 -0.63
N GLN A 95 14.71 0.35 -1.69
CA GLN A 95 15.24 1.19 -2.75
C GLN A 95 14.48 0.92 -4.05
N ASP A 96 14.08 1.99 -4.74
CA ASP A 96 13.51 1.94 -6.08
C ASP A 96 14.15 3.04 -6.92
N GLU A 97 14.61 2.68 -8.12
CA GLU A 97 15.34 3.58 -9.05
C GLU A 97 16.47 4.39 -8.38
N GLY A 98 17.20 3.77 -7.45
CA GLY A 98 18.33 4.40 -6.76
C GLY A 98 17.94 5.31 -5.58
N LYS A 99 16.64 5.50 -5.31
CA LYS A 99 16.13 6.34 -4.22
C LYS A 99 15.61 5.50 -3.07
N TRP A 100 15.78 5.99 -1.84
CA TRP A 100 15.35 5.29 -0.63
C TRP A 100 13.97 5.72 -0.16
N TYR A 101 13.18 4.74 0.25
CA TYR A 101 11.82 4.88 0.76
C TYR A 101 11.66 4.04 2.02
N PHE A 102 10.59 4.30 2.77
CA PHE A 102 10.23 3.51 3.94
C PHE A 102 8.74 3.22 3.92
N ALA A 103 8.38 1.95 4.03
CA ALA A 103 7.01 1.51 4.20
C ALA A 103 6.75 1.16 5.67
N GLU A 104 5.65 1.65 6.23
CA GLU A 104 5.33 1.42 7.64
C GLU A 104 5.12 -0.09 7.90
N TYR A 105 5.74 -0.60 8.96
CA TYR A 105 5.53 -1.98 9.37
C TYR A 105 4.08 -2.18 9.84
N ASP A 106 3.55 -3.37 9.58
CA ASP A 106 2.40 -3.82 10.35
C ASP A 106 2.80 -4.09 11.81
N ASN A 107 1.81 -4.33 12.66
CA ASN A 107 2.00 -4.84 14.00
C ASN A 107 1.83 -6.37 14.03
N LEU A 108 2.19 -7.00 15.16
CA LEU A 108 2.04 -8.45 15.35
C LEU A 108 0.59 -8.94 15.24
N LYS A 109 -0.41 -8.07 15.41
CA LYS A 109 -1.84 -8.40 15.30
C LYS A 109 -2.37 -8.29 13.88
N ARG A 110 -1.53 -7.89 12.90
CA ARG A 110 -1.90 -7.77 11.48
C ARG A 110 -3.11 -6.85 11.26
N ASN A 111 -3.15 -5.74 11.99
CA ASN A 111 -4.28 -4.82 11.95
C ASN A 111 -3.86 -3.34 11.99
N ASN A 112 -2.62 -3.02 11.61
CA ASN A 112 -2.24 -1.64 11.38
C ASN A 112 -2.90 -1.15 10.08
N ASP A 113 -3.77 -0.15 10.17
CA ASP A 113 -4.40 0.48 9.01
C ASP A 113 -3.39 1.13 8.04
N ASN A 114 -2.15 1.34 8.49
CA ASN A 114 -1.05 1.88 7.70
C ASN A 114 -0.02 0.81 7.28
N ALA A 115 -0.27 -0.48 7.48
CA ALA A 115 0.65 -1.53 7.06
C ALA A 115 1.05 -1.37 5.58
N GLY A 116 2.36 -1.32 5.31
CA GLY A 116 2.93 -1.12 3.98
C GLY A 116 2.77 0.29 3.39
N LEU A 117 2.20 1.24 4.14
CA LEU A 117 2.05 2.63 3.70
C LEU A 117 3.44 3.26 3.54
N VAL A 118 3.75 3.72 2.32
CA VAL A 118 4.99 4.44 2.06
C VAL A 118 4.92 5.83 2.67
N LEU A 119 5.90 6.14 3.52
CA LEU A 119 5.95 7.39 4.26
C LEU A 119 6.26 8.58 3.33
N MET A 120 5.67 9.73 3.69
CA MET A 120 5.90 11.03 3.09
C MET A 120 6.04 12.07 4.21
N GLY A 121 6.88 13.08 4.01
CA GLY A 121 7.20 14.10 5.00
C GLY A 121 8.19 13.63 6.09
N TRP A 122 8.11 14.28 7.25
CA TRP A 122 8.98 14.01 8.39
C TRP A 122 8.74 12.64 9.01
N ALA A 123 9.82 11.92 9.33
CA ALA A 123 9.75 10.67 10.09
C ALA A 123 11.00 10.42 10.91
N SER A 124 10.81 9.90 12.13
CA SER A 124 11.87 9.46 13.03
C SER A 124 11.81 7.94 13.16
N ILE A 125 12.86 7.26 12.72
CA ILE A 125 12.90 5.80 12.59
C ILE A 125 14.14 5.30 13.35
N PRO A 126 14.02 4.31 14.25
CA PRO A 126 15.16 3.75 14.95
C PRO A 126 16.04 2.94 14.00
N ASP A 127 17.35 3.10 14.16
CA ASP A 127 18.35 2.21 13.56
C ASP A 127 18.33 0.84 14.26
N GLU A 128 19.20 -0.07 13.80
CA GLU A 128 19.32 -1.43 14.34
C GLU A 128 19.66 -1.48 15.84
N LYS A 129 20.23 -0.40 16.38
CA LYS A 129 20.60 -0.25 17.80
C LYS A 129 19.49 0.45 18.60
N GLY A 130 18.38 0.80 17.96
CA GLY A 130 17.25 1.52 18.58
C GLY A 130 17.45 3.03 18.67
N LYS A 131 18.53 3.58 18.09
CA LYS A 131 18.76 5.03 18.06
C LYS A 131 17.92 5.63 16.93
N ASN A 132 17.04 6.56 17.30
CA ASN A 132 16.22 7.26 16.32
C ASN A 132 17.05 8.18 15.44
N GLN A 133 16.81 8.06 14.13
CA GLN A 133 17.31 8.96 13.09
C GLN A 133 16.13 9.64 12.42
N THR A 134 16.30 10.88 11.97
CA THR A 134 15.25 11.70 11.38
C THR A 134 15.48 11.86 9.89
N TYR A 135 14.42 11.68 9.11
CA TYR A 135 14.42 11.73 7.64
C TYR A 135 13.30 12.65 7.17
N TYR A 136 13.42 13.12 5.93
CA TYR A 136 12.34 13.77 5.20
C TYR A 136 12.08 13.04 3.88
N PHE A 137 10.90 12.45 3.75
CA PHE A 137 10.44 11.74 2.57
C PHE A 137 9.74 12.72 1.62
N THR A 138 10.26 12.87 0.42
CA THR A 138 9.78 13.85 -0.56
C THR A 138 8.65 13.31 -1.42
N THR A 139 7.96 14.24 -2.10
CA THR A 139 7.04 13.91 -3.19
C THR A 139 7.42 14.68 -4.45
N ASP A 140 7.08 14.13 -5.61
CA ASP A 140 7.14 14.85 -6.87
C ASP A 140 5.99 15.86 -7.02
N GLU A 141 5.96 16.59 -8.13
CA GLU A 141 4.94 17.61 -8.41
C GLU A 141 3.50 17.05 -8.44
N SER A 142 3.34 15.73 -8.63
CA SER A 142 2.05 15.04 -8.62
C SER A 142 1.62 14.57 -7.22
N GLY A 143 2.49 14.74 -6.21
CA GLY A 143 2.28 14.23 -4.86
C GLY A 143 2.64 12.75 -4.70
N ARG A 144 3.35 12.14 -5.65
CA ARG A 144 3.84 10.76 -5.56
C ARG A 144 5.14 10.72 -4.77
N PRO A 145 5.38 9.69 -3.93
CA PRO A 145 6.66 9.54 -3.22
C PRO A 145 7.86 9.60 -4.17
N SER A 146 8.88 10.37 -3.80
CA SER A 146 10.08 10.58 -4.62
C SER A 146 11.39 10.37 -3.86
N GLY A 147 11.35 9.60 -2.78
CA GLY A 147 12.48 9.20 -1.96
C GLY A 147 12.84 10.20 -0.86
N ILE A 148 13.83 9.88 -0.04
CA ILE A 148 14.33 10.78 1.01
C ILE A 148 15.28 11.86 0.46
N LEU A 149 15.39 12.97 1.19
CA LEU A 149 16.49 13.92 1.02
C LEU A 149 17.80 13.32 1.57
N GLN A 150 18.88 13.44 0.79
CA GLN A 150 20.22 12.98 1.14
C GLN A 150 21.25 14.01 0.68
N GLY A 151 22.28 14.21 1.49
CA GLY A 151 23.44 15.01 1.14
C GLY A 151 24.48 14.25 0.35
N THR A 152 25.53 14.96 -0.01
CA THR A 152 26.69 14.43 -0.71
C THR A 152 27.62 13.69 0.26
N ALA A 153 28.35 12.70 -0.26
CA ALA A 153 29.25 11.89 0.55
C ALA A 153 30.20 12.73 1.44
N GLY A 154 30.21 12.42 2.73
CA GLY A 154 31.00 13.14 3.75
C GLY A 154 30.59 14.59 4.02
N LYS A 155 29.43 15.05 3.54
CA LYS A 155 28.93 16.41 3.74
C LYS A 155 27.46 16.42 4.14
N TYR A 156 27.08 17.53 4.77
CA TYR A 156 25.69 17.89 4.95
C TYR A 156 25.30 18.86 3.84
N ASP A 157 24.27 18.53 3.07
CA ASP A 157 23.71 19.44 2.07
C ASP A 157 22.42 20.10 2.60
N ALA A 158 22.22 21.36 2.22
CA ALA A 158 21.10 22.16 2.68
C ALA A 158 19.91 22.04 1.71
N PHE A 159 18.72 21.83 2.27
CA PHE A 159 17.46 21.76 1.55
C PHE A 159 16.42 22.64 2.23
N THR A 160 15.55 23.25 1.44
CA THR A 160 14.41 24.00 1.98
C THR A 160 13.24 23.04 2.19
N VAL A 161 12.88 22.83 3.46
CA VAL A 161 11.76 22.00 3.89
C VAL A 161 10.81 22.86 4.70
N ASP A 162 9.55 22.95 4.30
CA ASP A 162 8.51 23.74 4.98
C ASP A 162 8.92 25.21 5.25
N GLY A 163 9.70 25.80 4.33
CA GLY A 163 10.20 27.18 4.44
C GLY A 163 11.44 27.37 5.32
N GLN A 164 12.02 26.28 5.84
CA GLN A 164 13.23 26.29 6.66
C GLN A 164 14.38 25.56 5.96
N GLN A 165 15.60 26.06 6.13
CA GLN A 165 16.79 25.33 5.70
C GLN A 165 17.11 24.22 6.69
N VAL A 166 17.13 22.99 6.19
CA VAL A 166 17.47 21.77 6.93
C VAL A 166 18.65 21.11 6.23
N TYR A 167 19.54 20.52 7.03
CA TYR A 167 20.75 19.88 6.53
C TYR A 167 20.63 18.35 6.67
N PHE A 168 20.99 17.61 5.62
CA PHE A 168 20.97 16.15 5.62
C PHE A 168 22.34 15.58 5.24
N ASP A 169 22.75 14.50 5.92
CA ASP A 169 23.97 13.76 5.56
C ASP A 169 23.75 12.81 4.37
N GLU A 170 24.81 12.10 3.97
CA GLU A 170 24.79 11.14 2.85
C GLU A 170 23.79 9.97 3.02
N LEU A 171 23.40 9.66 4.26
CA LEU A 171 22.42 8.63 4.59
C LEU A 171 21.00 9.20 4.73
N GLY A 172 20.84 10.52 4.61
CA GLY A 172 19.58 11.24 4.75
C GLY A 172 19.19 11.51 6.19
N HIS A 173 20.13 11.42 7.14
CA HIS A 173 19.87 11.85 8.50
C HIS A 173 19.88 13.38 8.59
N ALA A 174 18.80 13.95 9.11
CA ALA A 174 18.70 15.37 9.36
C ALA A 174 19.61 15.81 10.53
N ASP A 175 20.28 16.95 10.38
CA ASP A 175 20.85 17.67 11.53
C ASP A 175 19.71 18.25 12.37
N MET A 176 19.46 17.65 13.53
CA MET A 176 18.37 18.03 14.42
C MET A 176 18.46 19.46 14.95
N ARG A 177 19.63 20.12 14.89
CA ARG A 177 19.75 21.56 15.22
C ARG A 177 19.06 22.44 14.20
N SER A 178 18.82 21.91 13.00
CA SER A 178 18.13 22.57 11.89
C SER A 178 16.68 22.16 11.73
N VAL A 179 16.12 21.32 12.63
CA VAL A 179 14.72 20.89 12.60
C VAL A 179 13.96 21.59 13.73
N SER A 180 12.95 22.39 13.39
CA SER A 180 12.18 23.19 14.37
C SER A 180 10.80 22.59 14.72
N VAL A 181 10.42 21.49 14.07
CA VAL A 181 9.10 20.85 14.21
C VAL A 181 9.20 19.55 15.01
N SER A 182 8.06 19.11 15.56
CA SER A 182 7.95 17.77 16.14
C SER A 182 7.92 16.73 15.01
N VAL A 183 8.80 15.73 15.09
CA VAL A 183 8.91 14.66 14.09
C VAL A 183 8.17 13.42 14.59
N PRO A 184 7.21 12.86 13.82
CA PRO A 184 6.51 11.64 14.20
C PRO A 184 7.46 10.43 14.23
N LYS A 185 7.25 9.53 15.19
CA LYS A 185 8.07 8.32 15.37
C LYS A 185 7.38 7.12 14.74
N PHE A 186 8.16 6.33 14.02
CA PHE A 186 7.72 5.10 13.40
C PHE A 186 8.55 3.92 13.90
N ALA A 187 7.97 2.72 13.84
CA ALA A 187 8.68 1.51 14.21
C ALA A 187 9.75 1.19 13.16
N GLY A 188 10.95 0.77 13.60
CA GLY A 188 12.00 0.28 12.69
C GLY A 188 11.89 -1.20 12.37
N LYS A 189 10.91 -1.91 12.96
CA LYS A 189 10.60 -3.32 12.73
C LYS A 189 9.17 -3.63 13.17
N ARG A 190 8.63 -4.76 12.70
CA ARG A 190 7.36 -5.31 13.18
C ARG A 190 7.42 -5.57 14.70
N ALA A 191 6.44 -5.07 15.45
CA ALA A 191 6.35 -5.15 16.92
C ALA A 191 4.90 -5.30 17.41
#